data_AF-A0A1G3YAU7-F1
#
_entry.id   AF-A0A1G3YAU7-F1
#
_cell.length_a   1.000
_cell.length_b   1.000
_cell.length_c   1.000
_cell.angle_alpha   90.00
_cell.angle_beta   90.00
_cell.angle_gamma   90.00
#
_symmetry.space_group_name_H-M   'P 1'
#
loop_
_entity.id
_entity.type
_entity.pdbx_description
1 polymer ?
#
loop_
_entity_poly.entity_id
_entity_poly.type
_entity_poly.pdbx_seq_one_letter_code
_entity_poly.pdbx_strand_id
1 'polypeptide(L)'
;MLYLRATAVWLLILLLAILNGGFRESVLSPQFGDPSAQFISGMLLIGCVLALSYLLVPRLGAQSQRQLMGIGVFWLALTLMFEFGFGLLVQGKSWQELVVAYTFHNGNMWPIVLLVTLLAPFLGGRRSLPRS
;
A
#
# COMPACT_ATOMS: atom_id res chain seq x y z
N MET A 1 2.48 -18.00 -12.31
CA MET A 1 1.14 -17.37 -12.39
C MET A 1 0.73 -16.61 -11.14
N LEU A 2 0.94 -17.15 -9.92
CA LEU A 2 0.55 -16.49 -8.67
C LEU A 2 1.06 -15.05 -8.54
N TYR A 3 2.38 -14.85 -8.67
CA TYR A 3 2.98 -13.52 -8.57
C TYR A 3 2.56 -12.55 -9.68
N LEU A 4 2.30 -13.03 -10.90
CA LEU A 4 1.79 -12.18 -11.99
C LEU A 4 0.39 -11.62 -11.65
N ARG A 5 -0.50 -12.48 -11.13
CA ARG A 5 -1.83 -12.04 -10.67
C ARG A 5 -1.71 -11.12 -9.44
N ALA A 6 -0.77 -11.40 -8.55
CA ALA A 6 -0.47 -10.53 -7.42
C ALA A 6 0.03 -9.15 -7.87
N THR A 7 0.87 -9.09 -8.91
CA THR A 7 1.30 -7.82 -9.52
C THR A 7 0.11 -7.04 -10.10
N ALA A 8 -0.84 -7.71 -10.75
CA ALA A 8 -2.04 -7.04 -11.27
C ALA A 8 -2.87 -6.39 -10.15
N VAL A 9 -3.02 -7.06 -9.00
CA VAL A 9 -3.67 -6.47 -7.82
C VAL A 9 -2.85 -5.32 -7.25
N TRP A 10 -1.52 -5.46 -7.18
CA TRP A 10 -0.64 -4.39 -6.74
C TRP A 10 -0.71 -3.15 -7.64
N LEU A 11 -0.80 -3.31 -8.97
CA LEU A 11 -0.97 -2.18 -9.90
C LEU A 11 -2.29 -1.44 -9.63
N LEU A 12 -3.35 -2.16 -9.27
CA LEU A 12 -4.62 -1.53 -8.87
C LEU A 12 -4.46 -0.75 -7.55
N ILE A 13 -3.76 -1.32 -6.57
CA ILE A 13 -3.42 -0.62 -5.32
C ILE A 13 -2.59 0.64 -5.61
N LEU A 14 -1.60 0.54 -6.49
CA LEU A 14 -0.75 1.66 -6.89
C LEU A 14 -1.57 2.79 -7.54
N LEU A 15 -2.48 2.43 -8.45
CA LEU A 15 -3.39 3.40 -9.06
C LEU A 15 -4.24 4.12 -8.01
N LEU A 16 -4.83 3.37 -7.06
CA LEU A 16 -5.57 3.95 -5.95
C LEU A 16 -4.71 4.83 -5.06
N ALA A 17 -3.45 4.47 -4.82
CA ALA A 17 -2.52 5.28 -4.03
C ALA A 17 -2.23 6.62 -4.71
N ILE A 18 -2.02 6.63 -6.03
CA ILE A 18 -1.82 7.85 -6.81
C ILE A 18 -3.08 8.73 -6.77
N LEU A 19 -4.25 8.14 -7.03
CA LEU A 19 -5.53 8.86 -6.98
C LEU A 19 -5.80 9.44 -5.59
N ASN A 20 -5.51 8.68 -4.54
CA ASN A 20 -5.65 9.11 -3.15
C ASN A 20 -4.69 10.25 -2.80
N GLY A 21 -3.44 10.20 -3.29
CA GLY A 21 -2.50 11.31 -3.16
C GLY A 21 -3.00 12.58 -3.87
N GLY A 22 -3.51 12.45 -5.10
CA GLY A 22 -4.13 13.57 -5.82
C GLY A 22 -5.35 14.14 -5.10
N PHE A 23 -6.23 13.28 -4.58
CA PHE A 23 -7.41 13.68 -3.80
C PHE A 23 -7.03 14.39 -2.49
N ARG A 24 -5.96 13.93 -1.83
CA ARG A 24 -5.43 14.58 -0.63
C ARG A 24 -5.04 16.03 -0.92
N GLU A 25 -4.17 16.25 -1.92
CA GLU A 25 -3.66 17.58 -2.23
C GLU A 25 -4.74 18.52 -2.78
N SER A 26 -5.65 18.00 -3.62
CA SER A 26 -6.65 18.84 -4.30
C SER A 26 -7.91 19.14 -3.48
N VAL A 27 -8.28 18.24 -2.56
CA VAL A 27 -9.56 18.33 -1.83
C VAL A 27 -9.36 18.35 -0.32
N LEU A 28 -8.56 17.44 0.24
CA LEU A 28 -8.46 17.33 1.70
C LEU A 28 -7.59 18.43 2.31
N SER A 29 -6.42 18.72 1.74
CA SER A 29 -5.51 19.74 2.26
C SER A 29 -6.15 21.14 2.31
N PRO A 30 -6.85 21.61 1.24
CA PRO A 30 -7.54 22.90 1.29
C PRO A 30 -8.68 22.99 2.31
N GLN A 31 -9.33 21.87 2.64
CA GLN A 31 -10.50 21.85 3.52
C GLN A 31 -10.15 21.63 5.01
N PHE A 32 -9.15 20.79 5.30
CA PHE A 32 -8.87 20.32 6.66
C PHE A 32 -7.45 20.66 7.15
N GLY A 33 -6.60 21.22 6.28
CA GLY A 33 -5.18 21.43 6.54
C GLY A 33 -4.35 20.15 6.41
N ASP A 34 -3.04 20.32 6.22
CA ASP A 34 -2.13 19.22 5.84
C ASP A 34 -2.09 18.04 6.83
N PRO A 35 -2.02 18.24 8.17
CA PRO A 35 -1.92 17.11 9.10
C PRO A 35 -3.17 16.23 9.09
N SER A 36 -4.35 16.86 9.06
CA SER A 36 -5.65 16.16 9.01
C SER A 36 -5.85 15.48 7.67
N ALA A 37 -5.47 16.14 6.57
CA ALA A 37 -5.54 15.58 5.23
C ALA A 37 -4.67 14.33 5.09
N GLN A 38 -3.45 14.36 5.64
CA GLN A 38 -2.53 13.22 5.65
C GLN A 38 -3.10 12.03 6.42
N PHE A 39 -3.71 12.28 7.58
CA PHE A 39 -4.35 11.26 8.40
C PHE A 39 -5.56 10.63 7.69
N ILE A 40 -6.49 11.45 7.19
CA ILE A 40 -7.72 10.98 6.53
C ILE A 40 -7.37 10.18 5.26
N SER A 41 -6.46 10.71 4.44
CA SER A 41 -5.97 10.06 3.23
C SER A 41 -5.26 8.74 3.52
N GLY A 42 -4.48 8.67 4.60
CA GLY A 42 -3.82 7.44 5.05
C GLY A 42 -4.83 6.36 5.46
N MET A 43 -5.84 6.72 6.26
CA MET A 43 -6.93 5.83 6.66
C MET A 43 -7.73 5.32 5.45
N LEU A 44 -8.03 6.20 4.50
CA LEU A 44 -8.72 5.85 3.26
C LEU A 44 -7.91 4.81 2.46
N LEU A 45 -6.62 5.03 2.29
CA LEU A 45 -5.75 4.12 1.55
C LEU A 45 -5.62 2.76 2.25
N ILE A 46 -5.48 2.74 3.58
CA ILE A 46 -5.46 1.50 4.38
C ILE A 46 -6.75 0.70 4.16
N GLY A 47 -7.91 1.36 4.21
CA GLY A 47 -9.20 0.74 3.92
C GLY A 47 -9.24 0.12 2.52
N CYS A 48 -8.78 0.85 1.51
CA CYS A 48 -8.71 0.39 0.12
C CYS A 48 -7.80 -0.84 -0.04
N VAL A 49 -6.60 -0.81 0.54
CA VAL A 49 -5.64 -1.93 0.49
C VAL A 49 -6.23 -3.18 1.14
N LEU A 50 -6.86 -3.03 2.31
CA LEU A 50 -7.52 -4.13 3.02
C LEU A 50 -8.71 -4.68 2.21
N ALA A 51 -9.55 -3.81 1.64
CA ALA A 51 -10.69 -4.22 0.83
C ALA A 51 -10.26 -4.99 -0.42
N LEU A 52 -9.30 -4.46 -1.18
CA LEU A 52 -8.77 -5.14 -2.37
C LEU A 52 -8.11 -6.47 -2.00
N SER A 53 -7.34 -6.50 -0.92
CA SER A 53 -6.70 -7.72 -0.45
C SER A 53 -7.75 -8.77 -0.06
N TYR A 54 -8.76 -8.36 0.69
CA TYR A 54 -9.86 -9.24 1.11
C TYR A 54 -10.63 -9.82 -0.08
N LEU A 55 -10.90 -9.02 -1.11
CA LEU A 55 -11.69 -9.42 -2.27
C LEU A 55 -10.91 -10.25 -3.29
N LEU A 56 -9.66 -9.87 -3.55
CA LEU A 56 -8.88 -10.38 -4.68
C LEU A 56 -7.83 -11.43 -4.27
N VAL A 57 -7.22 -11.33 -3.08
CA VAL A 57 -6.15 -12.27 -2.66
C VAL A 57 -6.64 -13.72 -2.55
N PRO A 58 -7.85 -14.00 -2.02
CA PRO A 58 -8.44 -15.35 -2.06
C PRO A 58 -8.50 -15.98 -3.46
N ARG A 59 -8.66 -15.15 -4.49
CA ARG A 59 -8.82 -15.60 -5.89
C ARG A 59 -7.47 -15.82 -6.58
N LEU A 60 -6.35 -15.48 -5.92
CA LEU A 60 -5.01 -15.66 -6.47
C LEU A 60 -4.59 -17.14 -6.50
N GLY A 61 -5.20 -17.99 -5.68
CA GLY A 61 -4.91 -19.43 -5.61
C GLY A 61 -3.71 -19.78 -4.73
N ALA A 62 -3.44 -18.96 -3.70
CA ALA A 62 -2.42 -19.29 -2.70
C ALA A 62 -2.85 -20.53 -1.90
N GLN A 63 -1.92 -21.47 -1.71
CA GLN A 63 -2.14 -22.78 -1.10
C GLN A 63 -1.60 -22.87 0.33
N SER A 64 -0.86 -21.86 0.79
CA SER A 64 -0.30 -21.84 2.14
C SER A 64 -0.19 -20.44 2.71
N GLN A 65 -0.12 -20.35 4.04
CA GLN A 65 0.16 -19.09 4.74
C GLN A 65 1.49 -18.46 4.31
N ARG A 66 2.50 -19.30 4.04
CA ARG A 66 3.82 -18.84 3.55
C ARG A 66 3.71 -18.13 2.21
N GLN A 67 2.88 -18.62 1.29
CA GLN A 67 2.65 -17.95 0.00
C GLN A 67 1.94 -16.60 0.17
N LEU A 68 0.97 -16.50 1.08
CA LEU A 68 0.30 -15.23 1.38
C LEU A 68 1.28 -14.20 1.97
N MET A 69 2.12 -14.60 2.93
CA MET A 69 3.18 -13.73 3.45
C MET A 69 4.17 -13.33 2.35
N GLY A 70 4.53 -14.26 1.46
CA GLY A 70 5.39 -13.98 0.31
C GLY A 70 4.79 -12.94 -0.64
N ILE A 71 3.48 -12.96 -0.87
CA ILE A 71 2.77 -11.91 -1.65
C ILE A 71 2.88 -10.55 -0.95
N GLY A 72 2.68 -10.51 0.37
CA GLY A 72 2.82 -9.28 1.16
C GLY A 72 4.22 -8.68 1.08
N VAL A 73 5.26 -9.50 1.28
CA VAL A 73 6.67 -9.08 1.15
C VAL A 73 6.95 -8.58 -0.27
N PHE A 74 6.44 -9.29 -1.28
CA PHE A 74 6.59 -8.91 -2.67
C PHE A 74 5.94 -7.56 -2.98
N TRP A 75 4.71 -7.31 -2.50
CA TRP A 75 4.05 -6.02 -2.64
C TRP A 75 4.76 -4.89 -1.93
N LEU A 76 5.26 -5.14 -0.72
CA LEU A 76 6.07 -4.17 0.00
C LEU A 76 7.32 -3.80 -0.80
N ALA A 77 8.06 -4.79 -1.29
CA ALA A 77 9.26 -4.58 -2.09
C ALA A 77 8.96 -3.75 -3.36
N LEU A 78 7.90 -4.10 -4.10
CA LEU A 78 7.47 -3.33 -5.27
C LEU A 78 7.10 -1.88 -4.91
N THR A 79 6.41 -1.68 -3.80
CA THR A 79 5.99 -0.35 -3.34
C THR A 79 7.20 0.51 -2.99
N LEU A 80 8.18 -0.06 -2.26
CA LEU A 80 9.44 0.63 -1.96
C LEU A 80 10.22 0.93 -3.24
N MET A 81 10.38 -0.04 -4.14
CA MET A 81 11.08 0.17 -5.41
C MET A 81 10.41 1.29 -6.25
N PHE A 82 9.08 1.31 -6.29
CA PHE A 82 8.35 2.39 -6.95
C PHE A 82 8.58 3.73 -6.25
N GLU A 83 8.48 3.78 -4.92
CA GLU A 83 8.63 5.02 -4.16
C GLU A 83 10.04 5.61 -4.30
N PHE A 84 11.09 4.80 -4.10
CA PHE A 84 12.47 5.25 -4.28
C PHE A 84 12.76 5.58 -5.74
N GLY A 85 12.31 4.77 -6.69
CA GLY A 85 12.49 5.04 -8.12
C GLY A 85 11.81 6.32 -8.56
N PHE A 86 10.54 6.52 -8.22
CA PHE A 86 9.77 7.70 -8.54
C PHE A 86 10.29 8.94 -7.80
N GLY A 87 10.60 8.79 -6.52
CA GLY A 87 11.14 9.86 -5.67
C GLY A 87 12.48 10.39 -6.17
N LEU A 88 13.43 9.50 -6.46
CA LEU A 88 14.77 9.87 -6.90
C LEU A 88 14.79 10.33 -8.36
N LEU A 89 14.15 9.58 -9.28
CA LEU A 89 14.30 9.80 -10.72
C LEU A 89 13.29 10.78 -11.30
N VAL A 90 12.08 10.87 -10.73
CA VAL A 90 10.99 11.71 -11.27
C VAL A 90 10.78 12.96 -10.42
N GLN A 91 10.77 12.83 -9.09
CA GLN A 91 10.60 13.98 -8.19
C GLN A 91 11.91 14.70 -7.86
N GLY A 92 13.06 14.10 -8.17
CA GLY A 92 14.38 14.65 -7.86
C GLY A 92 14.66 14.78 -6.36
N LYS A 93 13.94 14.03 -5.51
CA LYS A 93 14.14 14.04 -4.06
C LYS A 93 15.46 13.40 -3.69
N SER A 94 16.05 13.88 -2.61
CA SER A 94 17.20 13.26 -1.96
C SER A 94 16.79 12.04 -1.14
N TRP A 95 17.74 11.15 -0.89
CA TRP A 95 17.55 10.00 0.02
C TRP A 95 17.08 10.44 1.41
N GLN A 96 17.56 11.59 1.90
CA GLN A 96 17.17 12.12 3.21
C GLN A 96 15.70 12.51 3.24
N GLU A 97 15.21 13.18 2.19
CA GLU A 97 13.79 13.56 2.07
C GLU A 97 12.88 12.34 1.97
N LEU A 98 13.32 11.27 1.29
CA LEU A 98 12.56 10.03 1.22
C LEU A 98 12.49 9.34 2.57
N VAL A 99 13.60 9.28 3.33
CA VAL A 99 13.61 8.69 4.68
C VAL A 99 12.77 9.50 5.67
N VAL A 100 12.67 10.83 5.51
CA VAL A 100 11.78 11.66 6.34
C VAL A 100 10.31 11.23 6.18
N ALA A 101 9.90 10.75 5.01
CA ALA A 101 8.55 10.20 4.80
C ALA A 101 8.27 8.90 5.59
N TYR A 102 9.28 8.32 6.24
CA TYR A 102 9.13 7.17 7.15
C TYR A 102 9.08 7.57 8.62
N THR A 103 9.26 8.87 8.91
CA THR A 103 9.04 9.41 10.25
C THR A 103 7.55 9.68 10.44
N PHE A 104 7.00 9.30 11.61
CA PHE A 104 5.61 9.55 12.02
C PHE A 104 5.33 11.04 12.32
N HIS A 105 5.94 11.94 11.55
CA HIS A 105 5.82 13.37 11.76
C HIS A 105 4.61 13.93 11.01
N ASN A 106 3.92 14.93 11.58
CA ASN A 106 2.81 15.66 10.97
C ASN A 106 1.63 14.79 10.45
N GLY A 107 1.28 13.71 11.15
CA GLY A 107 0.15 12.86 10.77
C GLY A 107 0.45 11.90 9.61
N ASN A 108 1.74 11.73 9.26
CA ASN A 108 2.15 10.83 8.20
C ASN A 108 1.93 9.36 8.56
N MET A 109 0.92 8.75 7.93
CA MET A 109 0.55 7.35 8.09
C MET A 109 1.28 6.40 7.16
N TRP A 110 2.21 6.89 6.35
CA TRP A 110 2.87 6.10 5.33
C TRP A 110 3.49 4.79 5.86
N PRO A 111 4.20 4.77 7.01
CA PRO A 111 4.70 3.51 7.57
C PRO A 111 3.60 2.49 7.89
N ILE A 112 2.42 2.96 8.33
CA ILE A 112 1.27 2.10 8.62
C ILE A 112 0.69 1.54 7.32
N VAL A 113 0.59 2.35 6.26
CA VAL A 113 0.16 1.89 4.94
C VAL A 113 1.07 0.77 4.43
N LEU A 114 2.40 0.91 4.60
CA LEU A 114 3.37 -0.12 4.22
C LEU A 114 3.20 -1.41 5.04
N LEU A 115 3.02 -1.27 6.35
CA LEU A 115 2.76 -2.41 7.25
C LEU A 115 1.45 -3.13 6.87
N VAL A 116 0.39 -2.37 6.59
CA VAL A 116 -0.88 -2.91 6.12
C VAL A 116 -0.69 -3.61 4.78
N THR A 117 0.04 -3.02 3.83
CA THR A 117 0.32 -3.63 2.52
C THR A 117 1.04 -4.98 2.66
N LEU A 118 1.96 -5.09 3.62
CA LEU A 118 2.64 -6.34 3.96
C LEU A 118 1.67 -7.39 4.55
N LEU A 119 0.79 -6.99 5.46
CA LEU A 119 -0.08 -7.91 6.21
C LEU A 119 -1.40 -8.23 5.50
N ALA A 120 -1.87 -7.36 4.62
CA ALA A 120 -3.19 -7.44 4.01
C ALA A 120 -3.40 -8.73 3.18
N PRO A 121 -2.41 -9.25 2.42
CA PRO A 121 -2.56 -10.54 1.75
C PRO A 121 -2.76 -11.71 2.71
N PHE A 122 -2.06 -11.70 3.84
CA PHE A 122 -2.25 -12.72 4.87
C PHE A 122 -3.66 -12.62 5.48
N LEU A 123 -4.10 -11.42 5.87
CA LEU A 123 -5.41 -11.21 6.48
C LEU A 123 -6.56 -11.53 5.51
N GLY A 124 -6.47 -11.07 4.26
CA GLY A 124 -7.50 -11.27 3.25
C GLY A 124 -7.55 -12.68 2.67
N GLY A 125 -6.37 -13.31 2.50
CA GLY A 125 -6.22 -14.61 1.88
C GLY A 125 -6.36 -15.81 2.81
N ARG A 126 -6.23 -15.64 4.13
CA ARG A 126 -6.26 -16.78 5.08
C ARG A 126 -7.52 -17.64 4.96
N ARG A 127 -8.65 -17.05 4.55
CA ARG A 127 -9.93 -17.74 4.36
C ARG A 127 -9.98 -18.67 3.14
N SER A 128 -9.11 -18.49 2.15
CA SER A 128 -9.07 -19.37 0.97
C SER A 128 -8.16 -20.58 1.16
N LEU A 129 -7.45 -20.66 2.28
CA LEU A 129 -6.57 -21.78 2.57
C LEU A 129 -7.39 -23.03 2.91
N PRO A 130 -6.96 -24.22 2.49
CA PRO A 130 -7.57 -25.47 2.93
C PRO A 130 -7.54 -25.54 4.46
N ARG A 131 -8.68 -25.86 5.09
CA ARG A 131 -8.70 -26.19 6.52
C ARG A 131 -8.12 -27.61 6.64
N SER A 132 -6.91 -27.69 7.17
CA SER A 132 -6.24 -28.95 7.56
C SER A 132 -6.98 -29.63 8.69
#